data_AF-C7P5S2-F1
#
_entry.id   AF-C7P5S2-F1
#
_cell.length_a   1.000
_cell.length_b   1.000
_cell.length_c   1.000
_cell.angle_alpha   90.00
_cell.angle_beta   90.00
_cell.angle_gamma   90.00
#
_symmetry.space_group_name_H-M   'P 1'
#
loop_
_entity.id
_entity.type
_entity.pdbx_description
1 polymer ?
#
loop_
_entity_poly.entity_id
_entity_poly.type
_entity_poly.pdbx_seq_one_letter_code
_entity_poly.pdbx_strand_id
1 'polypeptide(L)' 'MKDIEKFTVIDLDGLDDFIKKIKCPNCSYEFKCVGDKVICPKCKTIINLKGE' A
#
# COMPACT_ATOMS: atom_id res chain seq x y z
N MET A 1 11.80 -31.67 -18.83
CA MET A 1 11.15 -30.35 -18.94
C MET A 1 9.84 -30.40 -18.18
N LYS A 2 9.82 -29.92 -16.94
CA LYS A 2 8.60 -29.65 -16.17
C LYS A 2 8.89 -28.44 -15.30
N ASP A 3 9.02 -27.30 -15.96
CA ASP A 3 9.00 -26.00 -15.31
C ASP A 3 7.58 -25.79 -14.81
N ILE A 4 7.35 -26.21 -13.56
CA ILE A 4 6.10 -25.95 -12.85
C ILE A 4 6.06 -24.44 -12.64
N GLU A 5 5.19 -23.81 -13.42
CA GLU A 5 4.79 -22.42 -13.30
C GLU A 5 4.34 -22.21 -11.84
N LYS A 6 5.16 -21.51 -11.05
CA LYS A 6 4.85 -21.23 -9.65
C LYS A 6 3.74 -20.17 -9.63
N PHE A 7 2.50 -20.62 -9.49
CA PHE A 7 1.39 -19.71 -9.20
C PHE A 7 1.52 -19.22 -7.76
N THR A 8 1.72 -17.91 -7.59
CA THR A 8 1.57 -17.27 -6.28
C THR A 8 0.08 -17.11 -6.01
N VAL A 9 -0.44 -17.89 -5.07
CA VAL A 9 -1.80 -17.71 -4.56
C VAL A 9 -1.80 -16.42 -3.73
N ILE A 10 -2.50 -15.39 -4.22
CA ILE A 10 -2.71 -14.15 -3.49
C ILE A 10 -4.10 -14.25 -2.85
N ASP A 11 -4.12 -14.35 -1.53
CA ASP A 11 -5.36 -14.30 -0.76
C ASP A 11 -5.89 -12.86 -0.76
N LEU A 12 -7.06 -12.65 -1.39
CA LEU A 12 -7.67 -11.33 -1.54
C LEU A 12 -8.44 -10.90 -0.30
N ASP A 13 -8.89 -11.85 0.53
CA ASP A 13 -9.63 -11.56 1.76
C ASP A 13 -8.70 -10.99 2.85
N GLY A 14 -7.49 -11.52 3.01
CA GLY A 14 -6.49 -11.01 3.94
C GLY A 14 -5.83 -9.69 3.49
N LEU A 15 -6.11 -9.21 2.27
CA LEU A 15 -5.52 -7.97 1.76
C LEU A 15 -6.07 -6.72 2.47
N ASP A 16 -7.32 -6.76 2.94
CA ASP A 16 -7.93 -5.67 3.71
C ASP A 16 -7.16 -5.38 5.01
N ASP A 17 -6.56 -6.39 5.66
CA ASP A 17 -5.73 -6.22 6.86
C ASP A 17 -4.45 -5.40 6.60
N PHE A 18 -3.97 -5.36 5.36
CA PHE A 18 -2.78 -4.59 4.97
C PHE A 18 -3.12 -3.15 4.53
N ILE A 19 -4.40 -2.81 4.39
CA ILE A 19 -4.83 -1.49 3.96
C ILE A 19 -4.79 -0.51 5.13
N LYS A 20 -3.90 0.48 5.03
CA LYS A 20 -3.79 1.57 5.99
C LYS A 20 -4.58 2.78 5.47
N LYS A 21 -5.39 3.39 6.34
CA LYS A 21 -5.95 4.73 6.10
C LYS A 21 -4.96 5.75 6.63
N ILE A 22 -4.52 6.66 5.76
CA ILE A 22 -3.61 7.73 6.15
C ILE A 22 -4.15 9.09 5.72
N LYS A 23 -3.79 10.10 6.49
CA LYS A 23 -4.04 11.50 6.15
C LYS A 23 -2.73 12.13 5.67
N CYS A 24 -2.76 12.73 4.48
CA CYS A 24 -1.58 13.41 3.96
C CYS A 24 -1.20 14.60 4.87
N PRO A 25 0.05 14.69 5.36
CA PRO A 25 0.48 15.81 6.21
C PRO A 25 0.54 17.14 5.45
N ASN A 26 0.70 17.11 4.13
CA ASN A 26 0.85 18.33 3.32
C ASN A 26 -0.50 18.93 2.87
N CYS A 27 -1.45 18.10 2.42
CA CYS A 27 -2.72 18.59 1.86
C CYS A 27 -3.97 18.14 2.66
N SER A 28 -3.78 17.47 3.79
CA SER A 28 -4.87 16.92 4.63
C SER A 28 -5.82 15.94 3.93
N TYR A 29 -5.49 15.49 2.71
CA TYR A 29 -6.30 14.50 1.99
C TYR A 29 -6.17 13.12 2.62
N GLU A 30 -7.30 12.48 2.90
CA GLU A 30 -7.38 11.14 3.46
C GLU A 30 -7.49 10.10 2.33
N PHE A 31 -6.68 9.04 2.41
CA PHE A 31 -6.70 7.97 1.41
C PHE A 31 -6.28 6.63 2.02
N LYS A 32 -6.65 5.56 1.32
CA LYS A 32 -6.25 4.19 1.63
C LYS A 32 -4.97 3.86 0.85
N CYS A 33 -4.03 3.18 1.48
CA CYS A 33 -2.79 2.76 0.84
C CYS A 33 -2.25 1.46 1.44
N VAL A 34 -1.40 0.78 0.68
CA VAL A 34 -0.65 -0.40 1.10
C VAL A 34 0.84 -0.11 1.02
N GLY A 35 1.62 -0.80 1.85
CA GLY A 35 3.09 -0.66 1.89
C GLY A 35 3.62 0.41 2.84
N ASP A 36 4.95 0.56 2.83
CA ASP A 36 5.69 1.40 3.77
C ASP A 36 5.94 2.82 3.27
N LYS A 37 5.89 3.04 1.95
CA LYS A 37 6.18 4.33 1.33
C LYS A 37 5.14 4.61 0.26
N VAL A 38 4.46 5.73 0.39
CA VAL A 38 3.29 6.05 -0.43
C VAL A 38 3.35 7.48 -0.93
N ILE A 39 2.76 7.72 -2.09
CA ILE A 39 2.72 9.05 -2.71
C ILE A 39 1.28 9.57 -2.57
N CYS A 40 1.13 10.77 -2.02
CA CYS A 40 -0.18 11.40 -1.94
C CYS A 40 -0.72 11.66 -3.36
N PRO A 41 -1.94 11.19 -3.70
CA PRO A 41 -2.50 11.36 -5.04
C PRO A 41 -2.81 12.82 -5.41
N LYS A 42 -2.97 13.71 -4.41
CA LYS A 42 -3.29 15.12 -4.64
C LYS A 42 -2.05 16.01 -4.81
N CYS A 43 -1.17 16.00 -3.81
CA CYS A 43 -0.02 16.91 -3.78
C CYS A 43 1.30 16.25 -4.18
N LYS A 44 1.30 14.95 -4.52
CA LYS A 44 2.48 14.16 -4.89
C LYS A 44 3.56 14.09 -3.81
N THR A 45 3.24 14.49 -2.57
CA THR A 45 4.13 14.37 -1.42
C THR A 45 4.39 12.89 -1.12
N ILE A 46 5.66 12.55 -0.95
CA ILE A 46 6.10 11.21 -0.55
C ILE A 46 5.97 11.11 0.97
N ILE A 47 5.25 10.10 1.45
CA ILE A 47 5.00 9.82 2.86
C ILE A 47 5.65 8.48 3.18
N ASN A 48 6.52 8.46 4.18
CA ASN A 48 7.15 7.25 4.69
C ASN A 48 6.39 6.82 5.95
N LEU A 49 5.71 5.68 5.88
CA LEU A 49 4.92 5.09 6.96
C LEU A 49 5.76 4.15 7.84
N LYS A 50 7.01 3.86 7.45
CA LYS A 50 7.98 3.14 8.26
C LYS A 50 8.70 4.13 9.18
N GLY A 51 8.19 4.28 10.40
CA GLY A 51 8.77 5.21 11.36
C GLY A 51 7.84 5.59 12.51
N GLU A 52 7.25 4.59 13.18
CA GLU A 52 6.81 4.63 14.58
C GLU A 52 7.03 3.25 15.19
#